data_AF-A0A921U0K0-F1
#
_entry.id   AF-A0A921U0K0-F1
#
_cell.length_a   1.000
_cell.length_b   1.000
_cell.length_c   1.000
_cell.angle_alpha   90.00
_cell.angle_beta   90.00
_cell.angle_gamma   90.00
#
_symmetry.space_group_name_H-M   'P 1'
#
loop_
_entity.id
_entity.type
_entity.pdbx_description
1 polymer ?
#
loop_
_entity_poly.entity_id
_entity_poly.type
_entity_poly.pdbx_seq_one_letter_code
_entity_poly.pdbx_strand_id
1 'polypeptide(L)'
;MIKQTYLYREWMLRIESRKITEKYYNLEEKGLLGWEAFKENKESIKKSCDIINRAFDRYKDRRIKAGYFYMCKHRTLHAVFVMSPLYIMPRKEALKKIRKILRRRETYVSNNATLGRRRFIQAVWLIYFFMITVGCIIVLYV
;
A
#
# COMPACT_ATOMS: atom_id res chain seq x y z
N MET A 1 8.73 13.06 -26.86
CA MET A 1 7.89 12.48 -25.78
C MET A 1 8.33 13.06 -24.44
N ILE A 2 7.49 13.86 -23.77
CA ILE A 2 7.84 14.50 -22.49
C ILE A 2 7.97 13.43 -21.40
N LYS A 3 9.12 13.36 -20.72
CA LYS A 3 9.32 12.41 -19.61
C LYS A 3 8.41 12.80 -18.44
N GLN A 4 7.39 11.99 -18.18
CA GLN A 4 6.53 12.16 -17.01
C GLN A 4 7.26 11.81 -15.71
N THR A 5 7.09 12.66 -14.69
CA THR A 5 7.65 12.43 -13.35
C THR A 5 6.99 11.22 -12.68
N TYR A 6 7.68 10.57 -11.74
CA TYR A 6 7.09 9.48 -10.95
C TYR A 6 5.86 9.93 -10.16
N LEU A 7 5.84 11.19 -9.72
CA LEU A 7 4.68 11.80 -9.07
C LEU A 7 3.47 11.83 -10.00
N TYR A 8 3.66 12.29 -11.24
CA TYR A 8 2.60 12.32 -12.24
C TYR A 8 2.10 10.91 -12.59
N ARG A 9 3.01 9.94 -12.74
CA ARG A 9 2.64 8.54 -13.02
C ARG A 9 1.82 7.94 -11.89
N GLU A 10 2.19 8.16 -10.62
CA GLU A 10 1.36 7.74 -9.48
C GLU A 10 -0.02 8.40 -9.52
N TRP A 11 -0.07 9.71 -9.77
CA TRP A 11 -1.31 10.48 -9.82
C TRP A 11 -2.27 9.96 -10.89
N MET A 12 -1.77 9.74 -12.12
CA MET A 12 -2.54 9.15 -13.20
C MET A 12 -3.07 7.77 -12.84
N LEU A 13 -2.21 6.89 -12.31
CA LEU A 13 -2.64 5.54 -11.91
C LEU A 13 -3.74 5.56 -10.85
N ARG A 14 -3.72 6.53 -9.92
CA ARG A 14 -4.80 6.68 -8.92
C ARG A 14 -6.13 7.04 -9.55
N ILE A 15 -6.12 7.97 -10.51
CA ILE A 15 -7.35 8.43 -11.17
C ILE A 15 -7.92 7.30 -12.03
N GLU A 16 -7.08 6.69 -12.87
CA GLU A 16 -7.51 5.61 -13.75
C GLU A 16 -7.96 4.37 -12.97
N SER A 17 -7.27 4.02 -11.88
CA SER A 17 -7.71 2.92 -11.01
C SER A 17 -9.11 3.16 -10.44
N ARG A 18 -9.45 4.39 -10.04
CA ARG A 18 -10.81 4.69 -9.53
C ARG A 18 -11.87 4.55 -10.61
N LYS A 19 -11.60 5.04 -11.83
CA LYS A 19 -12.52 4.89 -12.98
C LYS A 19 -12.72 3.42 -13.34
N ILE A 20 -11.65 2.63 -13.35
CA ILE A 20 -11.71 1.19 -13.63
C ILE A 20 -12.52 0.49 -12.55
N THR A 21 -12.30 0.80 -11.28
CA THR A 21 -13.07 0.23 -10.16
C THR A 21 -14.56 0.57 -10.24
N GLU A 22 -14.91 1.83 -10.52
CA GLU A 22 -16.31 2.22 -10.73
C GLU A 22 -16.94 1.47 -11.91
N LYS A 23 -16.23 1.39 -13.04
CA LYS A 23 -16.70 0.65 -14.21
C LYS A 23 -16.86 -0.84 -13.92
N TYR A 24 -15.95 -1.43 -13.15
CA TYR A 24 -16.05 -2.83 -12.71
C TYR A 24 -17.34 -3.05 -11.91
N TYR A 25 -17.61 -2.23 -10.89
CA TYR A 25 -18.83 -2.37 -10.08
C TYR A 25 -20.10 -2.21 -10.92
N ASN A 26 -20.14 -1.21 -11.82
CA ASN A 26 -21.28 -1.03 -12.74
C ASN A 26 -21.50 -2.23 -13.67
N LEU A 27 -20.44 -2.97 -14.03
CA LEU A 27 -20.53 -4.17 -14.85
C LEU A 27 -20.88 -5.41 -14.02
N GLU A 28 -20.37 -5.49 -12.79
CA GLU A 28 -20.70 -6.54 -11.83
C GLU A 28 -22.19 -6.54 -11.52
N GLU A 29 -22.80 -5.37 -11.30
CA GLU A 29 -24.26 -5.20 -11.17
C GLU A 29 -25.04 -5.68 -12.40
N LYS A 30 -24.42 -5.68 -13.58
CA LYS A 30 -24.99 -6.17 -14.85
C LYS A 30 -24.66 -7.64 -15.13
N GLY A 31 -24.12 -8.37 -14.15
CA GLY A 31 -23.82 -9.79 -14.27
C GLY A 31 -22.51 -10.12 -14.97
N LEU A 32 -21.53 -9.22 -14.97
CA LEU A 32 -20.19 -9.43 -15.57
C LEU A 32 -19.57 -10.79 -15.23
N LEU A 33 -19.75 -11.26 -13.98
CA LEU A 33 -19.20 -12.53 -13.51
C LEU A 33 -19.76 -13.75 -14.26
N GLY A 34 -20.95 -13.63 -14.85
CA GLY A 34 -21.57 -14.65 -15.68
C GLY A 34 -21.08 -14.66 -17.13
N TRP A 35 -20.47 -13.58 -17.60
CA TRP A 35 -20.08 -13.43 -19.00
C TRP A 35 -18.92 -14.37 -19.36
N GLU A 36 -19.08 -15.13 -20.45
CA GLU A 36 -18.09 -16.11 -20.86
C GLU A 36 -16.74 -15.45 -21.20
N ALA A 37 -16.79 -14.34 -21.95
CA ALA A 37 -15.61 -13.54 -22.25
C ALA A 37 -14.86 -13.06 -21.00
N PHE A 38 -15.57 -12.75 -19.91
CA PHE A 38 -14.93 -12.36 -18.65
C PHE A 38 -14.25 -13.55 -17.98
N LYS A 39 -14.89 -14.72 -17.95
CA LYS A 39 -14.31 -15.95 -17.38
C LYS A 39 -13.05 -16.36 -18.13
N GLU A 40 -13.10 -16.38 -19.46
CA GLU A 40 -11.96 -16.70 -20.34
C GLU A 40 -10.76 -15.77 -20.08
N ASN A 41 -11.02 -14.48 -19.83
CA ASN A 41 -9.98 -13.47 -19.68
C ASN A 41 -9.62 -13.15 -18.21
N LYS A 42 -10.25 -13.80 -17.22
CA LYS A 42 -10.11 -13.48 -15.79
C LYS A 42 -8.66 -13.44 -15.33
N GLU A 43 -7.87 -14.44 -15.73
CA GLU A 43 -6.46 -14.54 -15.32
C GLU A 43 -5.59 -13.47 -16.01
N SER A 44 -5.89 -13.14 -17.26
CA SER A 44 -5.22 -12.04 -17.98
C SER A 44 -5.49 -10.70 -17.31
N ILE A 45 -6.77 -10.42 -16.99
CA ILE A 45 -7.19 -9.22 -16.26
C ILE A 45 -6.46 -9.13 -14.91
N LYS A 46 -6.42 -10.23 -14.16
CA LYS A 46 -5.71 -10.29 -12.86
C LYS A 46 -4.22 -9.96 -13.03
N LYS A 47 -3.54 -10.56 -14.00
CA LYS A 47 -2.13 -10.26 -14.29
C LYS A 47 -1.91 -8.78 -14.63
N SER A 48 -2.80 -8.18 -15.43
CA SER A 48 -2.74 -6.75 -15.73
C SER A 48 -2.92 -5.90 -14.46
N CYS A 49 -3.87 -6.24 -13.59
CA CYS A 49 -4.04 -5.57 -12.30
C CYS A 49 -2.79 -5.69 -11.42
N ASP A 50 -2.15 -6.85 -11.35
CA ASP A 50 -0.93 -7.07 -10.58
C ASP A 50 0.26 -6.26 -11.11
N ILE A 51 0.37 -6.08 -12.43
CA ILE A 51 1.38 -5.20 -13.03
C ILE A 51 1.14 -3.74 -12.61
N ILE A 52 -0.11 -3.28 -12.70
CA ILE A 52 -0.50 -1.92 -12.32
C ILE A 52 -0.23 -1.68 -10.83
N ASN A 53 -0.61 -2.61 -9.96
CA ASN A 53 -0.39 -2.52 -8.51
C ASN A 53 1.09 -2.44 -8.18
N ARG A 54 1.93 -3.27 -8.81
CA ARG A 54 3.39 -3.20 -8.63
C ARG A 54 3.99 -1.87 -9.09
N ALA A 55 3.51 -1.31 -10.20
CA ALA A 55 3.94 0.00 -10.67
C ALA A 55 3.51 1.11 -9.69
N PHE A 56 2.27 1.04 -9.22
CA PHE A 56 1.70 1.95 -8.24
C PHE A 56 2.49 1.96 -6.93
N ASP A 57 2.78 0.79 -6.36
CA ASP A 57 3.56 0.67 -5.12
C ASP A 57 4.96 1.25 -5.27
N ARG A 58 5.61 1.00 -6.42
CA ARG A 58 6.93 1.56 -6.71
C ARG A 58 6.92 3.09 -6.74
N TYR A 59 5.93 3.70 -7.38
CA TYR A 59 5.86 5.17 -7.47
C TYR A 59 5.47 5.80 -6.12
N LYS A 60 4.53 5.17 -5.41
CA LYS A 60 4.13 5.56 -4.06
C LYS A 60 5.31 5.49 -3.08
N ASP A 61 6.08 4.41 -3.08
CA ASP A 61 7.27 4.25 -2.24
C ASP A 61 8.29 5.36 -2.51
N ARG A 62 8.60 5.64 -3.78
CA ARG A 62 9.51 6.72 -4.16
C ARG A 62 9.03 8.09 -3.67
N ARG A 63 7.74 8.39 -3.81
CA ARG A 63 7.16 9.64 -3.30
C ARG A 63 7.27 9.73 -1.78
N ILE A 64 6.95 8.64 -1.07
CA ILE A 64 6.99 8.59 0.39
C ILE A 64 8.43 8.81 0.89
N LYS A 65 9.40 8.14 0.28
CA LYS A 65 10.85 8.29 0.56
C LYS A 65 11.33 9.71 0.30
N ALA A 66 10.93 10.31 -0.83
CA ALA A 66 11.29 11.68 -1.15
C ALA A 66 10.68 12.70 -0.16
N GLY A 67 9.46 12.45 0.33
CA GLY A 67 8.84 13.25 1.41
C GLY A 67 8.38 14.65 1.03
N TYR A 68 8.63 15.10 -0.20
CA TYR A 68 8.26 16.44 -0.67
C TYR A 68 6.76 16.59 -0.96
N PHE A 69 6.09 15.52 -1.38
CA PHE A 69 4.72 15.57 -1.88
C PHE A 69 3.81 14.55 -1.18
N TYR A 70 2.60 15.01 -0.88
CA TYR A 70 1.50 14.21 -0.35
C TYR A 70 0.36 14.21 -1.34
N MET A 71 -0.42 13.12 -1.38
CA MET A 71 -1.60 13.03 -2.22
C MET A 71 -2.82 12.79 -1.34
N CYS A 72 -3.88 13.54 -1.59
CA CYS A 72 -5.18 13.42 -0.94
C CYS A 72 -6.25 13.12 -1.99
N LYS A 73 -7.00 12.03 -1.81
CA LYS A 73 -8.12 11.69 -2.70
C LYS A 73 -9.33 12.56 -2.39
N HIS A 74 -10.02 13.07 -3.41
CA HIS A 74 -11.36 13.62 -3.23
C HIS A 74 -12.34 12.49 -2.86
N ARG A 75 -13.25 12.76 -1.93
CA ARG A 75 -14.17 11.74 -1.40
C ARG A 75 -15.09 11.19 -2.49
N THR A 76 -15.70 12.07 -3.28
CA THR A 76 -16.76 11.72 -4.23
C THR A 76 -16.34 11.78 -5.70
N LEU A 77 -15.30 12.55 -6.03
CA LEU A 77 -14.89 12.81 -7.41
C LEU A 77 -13.64 12.00 -7.71
N HIS A 78 -13.42 11.66 -8.98
CA HIS A 78 -12.18 11.07 -9.49
C HIS A 78 -11.02 12.09 -9.54
N ALA A 79 -10.84 12.82 -8.45
CA ALA A 79 -9.81 13.82 -8.27
C ALA A 79 -8.83 13.41 -7.17
N VAL A 80 -7.57 13.77 -7.38
CA VAL A 80 -6.49 13.60 -6.43
C VAL A 80 -5.73 14.92 -6.35
N PHE A 81 -5.65 15.48 -5.15
CA PHE A 81 -4.91 16.70 -4.87
C PHE A 81 -3.49 16.36 -4.47
N VAL A 82 -2.53 17.08 -5.06
CA VAL A 82 -1.13 17.03 -4.66
C VAL A 82 -0.87 18.18 -3.71
N MET A 83 -0.35 17.89 -2.52
CA MET A 83 -0.01 18.86 -1.50
C MET A 83 1.48 18.82 -1.18
N SER A 84 2.06 19.99 -0.91
CA SER A 84 3.44 20.11 -0.45
C SER A 84 3.58 21.33 0.47
N PRO A 85 4.37 21.25 1.54
CA PRO A 85 4.81 22.44 2.27
C PRO A 85 5.45 23.48 1.34
N LEU A 86 6.08 23.05 0.23
CA LEU A 86 6.70 23.95 -0.74
C LEU A 86 5.71 24.91 -1.41
N TYR A 87 4.41 24.60 -1.42
CA TYR A 87 3.38 25.44 -2.02
C TYR A 87 2.70 26.40 -1.03
N ILE A 88 2.94 26.24 0.27
CA ILE A 88 2.12 26.89 1.32
C ILE A 88 2.97 27.79 2.21
N MET A 89 4.30 27.63 2.24
CA MET A 89 5.18 28.40 3.10
C MET A 89 6.54 28.67 2.45
N PRO A 90 7.32 29.66 2.94
CA PRO A 90 8.64 29.96 2.42
C PRO A 90 9.56 28.74 2.39
N ARG A 91 10.43 28.67 1.37
CA ARG A 91 11.27 27.50 1.09
C ARG A 91 12.06 26.99 2.31
N LYS A 92 12.67 27.88 3.10
CA LYS A 92 13.47 27.51 4.28
C LYS A 92 12.61 26.77 5.32
N GLU A 93 11.41 27.28 5.58
CA GLU A 93 10.46 26.69 6.54
C GLU A 93 9.87 25.38 6.02
N ALA A 94 9.51 25.36 4.73
CA ALA A 94 9.00 24.16 4.06
C ALA A 94 10.00 22.99 4.20
N LEU A 95 11.28 23.25 3.92
CA LEU A 95 12.33 22.23 4.06
C LEU A 95 12.52 21.78 5.51
N LYS A 96 12.46 22.70 6.49
CA LYS A 96 12.51 22.35 7.92
C LYS A 96 11.35 21.44 8.31
N LYS A 97 10.13 21.75 7.84
CA LYS A 97 8.92 20.94 8.08
C LYS A 97 9.03 19.56 7.42
N ILE A 98 9.51 19.49 6.18
CA ILE A 98 9.69 18.22 5.45
C ILE A 98 10.69 17.31 6.18
N ARG A 99 11.84 17.84 6.63
CA ARG A 99 12.81 17.06 7.43
C ARG A 99 12.17 16.52 8.72
N LYS A 100 11.37 17.33 9.42
CA LYS A 100 10.65 16.90 10.63
C LYS A 100 9.67 15.76 10.34
N ILE A 101 8.96 15.82 9.21
CA ILE A 101 8.03 14.76 8.79
C ILE A 101 8.79 13.47 8.46
N LEU A 102 9.91 13.57 7.73
CA LEU A 102 10.75 12.41 7.39
C LEU A 102 11.30 11.72 8.64
N ARG A 103 11.88 12.48 9.59
CA ARG A 103 12.36 11.92 10.87
C ARG A 103 11.25 11.20 11.65
N ARG A 104 10.05 11.80 11.74
CA ARG A 104 8.91 11.16 12.40
C ARG A 104 8.56 9.82 11.74
N ARG A 105 8.58 9.74 10.41
CA ARG A 105 8.30 8.50 9.68
C ARG A 105 9.34 7.42 9.97
N GLU A 106 10.62 7.77 9.96
CA GLU A 106 11.71 6.85 10.31
C GLU A 106 11.51 6.28 11.72
N THR A 107 11.17 7.12 12.70
CA THR A 107 10.88 6.66 14.06
C THR A 107 9.66 5.73 14.12
N TYR A 108 8.59 6.03 13.39
CA TYR A 108 7.42 5.14 13.33
C TYR A 108 7.73 3.79 12.68
N VAL A 109 8.52 3.78 11.60
CA VAL A 109 8.92 2.54 10.93
C VAL A 109 9.82 1.70 11.84
N SER A 110 10.80 2.32 12.50
CA SER A 110 11.68 1.65 13.46
C SER A 110 10.90 1.05 14.65
N ASN A 111 9.98 1.81 15.22
CA ASN A 111 9.14 1.34 16.33
C ASN A 111 8.21 0.19 15.91
N ASN A 112 7.61 0.26 14.71
CA ASN A 112 6.77 -0.84 14.23
C ASN A 112 7.57 -2.09 13.86
N ALA A 113 8.79 -1.94 13.33
CA ALA A 113 9.67 -3.07 13.05
C ALA A 113 10.10 -3.79 14.33
N THR A 114 10.41 -3.03 15.39
CA THR A 114 10.75 -3.59 16.71
C THR A 114 9.55 -4.25 17.39
N LEU A 115 8.35 -3.68 17.28
CA LEU A 115 7.09 -4.31 17.72
C LEU A 115 6.80 -5.62 16.99
N GLY A 116 6.97 -5.66 15.67
CA GLY A 116 6.81 -6.89 14.87
C GLY A 116 7.79 -7.98 15.28
N ARG A 117 9.05 -7.62 15.54
CA ARG A 117 10.09 -8.55 16.02
C ARG A 117 9.76 -9.14 17.39
N ARG A 118 9.24 -8.33 18.32
CA ARG A 118 8.81 -8.81 19.65
C ARG A 118 7.64 -9.79 19.57
N ARG A 119 6.63 -9.50 18.73
CA ARG A 119 5.49 -10.39 18.52
C ARG A 119 5.89 -11.73 17.90
N PHE A 120 6.84 -11.71 16.97
CA PHE A 120 7.38 -12.94 16.38
C PHE A 120 8.12 -13.80 17.42
N ILE A 121 8.97 -13.20 18.25
CA ILE A 121 9.68 -13.91 19.33
C ILE A 121 8.68 -14.52 20.33
N GLN A 122 7.64 -13.78 20.71
CA GLN A 122 6.58 -14.31 21.59
C GLN A 122 5.82 -15.48 20.97
N ALA A 123 5.48 -15.41 19.68
CA ALA A 123 4.80 -16.51 18.99
C ALA A 123 5.68 -17.77 18.92
N VAL A 124 6.98 -17.62 18.65
CA VAL A 124 7.93 -18.75 18.63
C VAL A 124 8.08 -19.37 20.02
N TRP A 125 8.14 -18.55 21.07
CA TRP A 125 8.19 -19.04 22.46
C TRP A 125 6.93 -19.82 22.84
N LEU A 126 5.75 -19.33 22.44
CA LEU A 126 4.48 -20.01 22.68
C LEU A 126 4.40 -21.36 21.94
N ILE A 127 4.87 -21.42 20.70
CA ILE A 127 4.93 -22.67 19.92
C ILE A 127 5.90 -23.65 20.58
N TYR A 128 7.08 -23.19 20.99
CA TYR A 128 8.08 -24.03 21.64
C TYR A 128 7.58 -24.59 22.98
N PHE A 129 6.94 -23.75 23.80
CA PHE A 129 6.31 -24.16 25.06
C PHE A 129 5.18 -25.17 24.83
N PHE A 130 4.33 -24.95 23.82
CA PHE A 130 3.28 -25.89 23.43
C PHE A 130 3.84 -27.26 23.05
N MET A 131 4.90 -27.31 22.23
CA MET A 131 5.57 -28.55 21.84
C MET A 131 6.15 -29.31 23.04
N ILE A 132 6.73 -28.60 24.02
CA ILE A 132 7.22 -29.22 25.26
C ILE A 132 6.06 -29.80 26.07
N THR A 133 4.97 -29.05 26.25
CA THR A 133 3.82 -29.54 27.02
C THR A 133 3.17 -30.77 26.40
N VAL A 134 2.99 -30.80 25.07
CA VAL A 134 2.44 -31.95 24.35
C VAL A 134 3.41 -33.14 24.42
N GLY A 135 4.72 -32.91 24.27
CA GLY A 135 5.73 -33.96 24.42
C GLY A 135 5.75 -34.58 25.83
N CYS A 136 5.66 -33.76 26.88
CA CYS A 136 5.60 -34.24 28.27
C CYS A 136 4.31 -35.04 28.55
N ILE A 137 3.17 -34.63 27.99
CA ILE A 137 1.91 -35.37 28.13
C ILE A 137 2.02 -36.74 27.44
N ILE A 138 2.64 -36.81 26.26
CA ILE A 138 2.82 -38.10 25.54
C ILE A 138 3.71 -39.07 26.33
N VAL A 139 4.79 -38.58 26.97
CA VAL A 139 5.72 -39.42 27.75
C VAL A 139 5.11 -39.90 29.07
N LEU A 140 4.14 -39.18 29.64
CA LEU A 140 3.47 -39.58 30.89
C LEU A 140 2.29 -40.55 30.70
N TYR A 141 1.83 -40.74 29.47
CA TYR A 141 0.68 -41.59 29.12
C TYR A 141 1.05 -42.84 28.30
N VAL A 142 2.36 -43.13 28.14
CA VAL A 142 2.92 -44.38 27.59
C VAL A 142 3.63 -45.12 28.70
#